data_AF-N9KBC0-F1
#
_entry.id   AF-N9KBC0-F1
#
_cell.length_a   1.000
_cell.length_b   1.000
_cell.length_c   1.000
_cell.angle_alpha   90.00
_cell.angle_beta   90.00
_cell.angle_gamma   90.00
#
_symmetry.space_group_name_H-M   'P 1'
#
loop_
_entity.id
_entity.type
_entity.pdbx_description
1 polymer ?
#
loop_
_entity_poly.entity_id
_entity_poly.type
_entity_poly.pdbx_seq_one_letter_code
_entity_poly.pdbx_strand_id
1 'polypeptide(L)'
;MKRQNRKFEKFDAFELFSAYTSKYSINIQDKDSLKIFLKEIRKSIEGSQKTPITIHGKRIEMLFAYVAGALGSVKLVKQEDAGNLFTANSEIEMPDYRIILNDNEQILVEVKSFNNQDLHKKFELQKKYFNKLKNYADVMNVKLYISVYFRLFNHWVLLPIEAFNDEDTKYTIDFTQAMARSEMYKIGDCMLATTPDIEIRILTDEENAHQLPSDNSNKVLFLPKKTEIFCNGKMLNTELESQLAFYFMRYSSWRESVHDLIIKNNKVYGVRFVYTSEKHDGQLFANLGWRSSMISEFFKTLTIKDDKVIATESFLNPSEFSVQIPDDYAENYNDLPLWIFIQEPNYEPLKKVKI
;
A
#
# COMPACT_ATOMS: atom_id res chain seq x y z
N MET A 1 -0.18 -12.43 -5.22
CA MET A 1 -0.79 -13.32 -4.20
C MET A 1 -2.32 -13.23 -4.26
N LYS A 2 -3.04 -14.35 -4.10
CA LYS A 2 -4.52 -14.39 -3.99
C LYS A 2 -4.94 -14.51 -2.52
N ARG A 3 -6.00 -13.80 -2.12
CA ARG A 3 -6.60 -13.94 -0.78
C ARG A 3 -7.46 -15.21 -0.75
N GLN A 4 -7.34 -15.99 0.32
CA GLN A 4 -8.30 -17.05 0.59
C GLN A 4 -9.47 -16.48 1.39
N ASN A 5 -10.68 -16.54 0.83
CA ASN A 5 -11.86 -16.01 1.49
C ASN A 5 -12.39 -17.01 2.52
N ARG A 6 -12.49 -16.58 3.78
CA ARG A 6 -13.21 -17.31 4.83
C ARG A 6 -14.72 -17.11 4.61
N LYS A 7 -15.53 -18.14 4.87
CA LYS A 7 -17.00 -18.02 4.88
C LYS A 7 -17.46 -17.34 6.17
N PHE A 8 -17.16 -16.05 6.29
CA PHE A 8 -17.32 -15.28 7.52
C PHE A 8 -18.78 -15.23 7.99
N GLU A 9 -19.75 -15.24 7.06
CA GLU A 9 -21.18 -15.23 7.39
C GLU A 9 -21.61 -16.52 8.11
N LYS A 10 -20.88 -17.62 7.88
CA LYS A 10 -21.19 -18.91 8.49
C LYS A 10 -20.35 -19.18 9.74
N PHE A 11 -19.03 -19.04 9.63
CA PHE A 11 -18.13 -19.45 10.70
C PHE A 11 -17.88 -18.31 11.69
N ASP A 12 -17.50 -17.14 11.21
CA ASP A 12 -17.11 -16.02 12.09
C ASP A 12 -18.32 -15.46 12.86
N ALA A 13 -19.48 -15.38 12.20
CA ALA A 13 -20.73 -14.98 12.85
C ALA A 13 -21.11 -15.94 13.99
N PHE A 14 -20.95 -17.25 13.78
CA PHE A 14 -21.25 -18.25 14.80
C PHE A 14 -20.18 -18.29 15.90
N GLU A 15 -18.90 -18.15 15.56
CA GLU A 15 -17.80 -18.06 16.54
C GLU A 15 -17.97 -16.85 17.44
N LEU A 16 -18.33 -15.69 16.89
CA LEU A 16 -18.61 -14.47 17.65
C LEU A 16 -19.80 -14.66 18.58
N PHE A 17 -20.88 -15.29 18.10
CA PHE A 17 -22.04 -15.61 18.94
C PHE A 17 -21.67 -16.60 20.05
N SER A 18 -20.93 -17.66 19.74
CA SER A 18 -20.47 -18.67 20.71
C SER A 18 -19.57 -18.05 21.79
N ALA A 19 -18.65 -17.17 21.41
CA ALA A 19 -17.78 -16.45 22.35
C ALA A 19 -18.61 -15.53 23.27
N TYR A 20 -19.60 -14.84 22.71
CA TYR A 20 -20.54 -14.02 23.48
C TYR A 20 -21.33 -14.87 24.48
N THR A 21 -21.94 -15.98 24.03
CA THR A 21 -22.75 -16.83 24.90
C THR A 21 -21.94 -17.45 26.02
N SER A 22 -20.69 -17.86 25.72
CA SER A 22 -19.76 -18.38 26.74
C SER A 22 -19.40 -17.31 27.77
N LYS A 23 -19.10 -16.08 27.35
CA LYS A 23 -18.72 -14.98 28.26
C LYS A 23 -19.84 -14.60 29.23
N TYR A 24 -21.08 -14.59 28.75
CA TYR A 24 -22.24 -14.19 29.55
C TYR A 24 -23.00 -15.37 30.16
N SER A 25 -22.50 -16.61 30.00
CA SER A 25 -23.11 -17.84 30.51
C SER A 25 -24.58 -18.00 30.09
N ILE A 26 -24.90 -17.66 28.84
CA ILE A 26 -26.25 -17.81 28.25
C ILE A 26 -26.30 -18.98 27.27
N ASN A 27 -27.50 -19.51 27.03
CA ASN A 27 -27.68 -20.71 26.21
C ASN A 27 -27.59 -20.37 24.71
N ILE A 28 -26.65 -21.01 24.01
CA ILE A 28 -26.45 -20.81 22.56
C ILE A 28 -27.64 -21.26 21.68
N GLN A 29 -28.50 -22.14 22.19
CA GLN A 29 -29.69 -22.62 21.48
C GLN A 29 -30.93 -21.76 21.76
N ASP A 30 -30.87 -20.81 22.70
CA ASP A 30 -31.99 -19.98 23.07
C ASP A 30 -32.19 -18.80 22.10
N LYS A 31 -33.45 -18.59 21.68
CA LYS A 31 -33.83 -17.52 20.75
C LYS A 31 -33.73 -16.15 21.40
N ASP A 32 -33.91 -16.02 22.70
CA ASP A 32 -33.80 -14.73 23.39
C ASP A 32 -32.34 -14.31 23.57
N SER A 33 -31.44 -15.27 23.75
CA SER A 33 -29.97 -15.08 23.71
C SER A 33 -29.51 -14.47 22.38
N LEU A 34 -30.06 -14.91 21.24
CA LEU A 34 -29.77 -14.30 19.94
C LEU A 34 -30.20 -12.83 19.86
N LYS A 35 -31.40 -12.48 20.38
CA LYS A 35 -31.89 -11.10 20.36
C LYS A 35 -31.00 -10.17 21.18
N ILE A 36 -30.56 -10.63 22.36
CA ILE A 36 -29.66 -9.87 23.24
C ILE A 36 -28.32 -9.64 22.52
N PHE A 37 -27.74 -10.69 21.93
CA PHE A 37 -26.52 -10.60 21.15
C PHE A 37 -26.63 -9.57 20.02
N LEU A 38 -27.68 -9.65 19.19
CA LEU A 38 -27.87 -8.72 18.07
C LEU A 38 -27.99 -7.26 18.55
N LYS A 39 -28.63 -7.02 19.70
CA LYS A 39 -28.72 -5.68 20.30
C LYS A 39 -27.36 -5.15 20.73
N GLU A 40 -26.55 -5.94 21.41
CA GLU A 40 -25.23 -5.52 21.89
C GLU A 40 -24.22 -5.37 20.74
N ILE A 41 -24.22 -6.28 19.77
CA ILE A 41 -23.37 -6.16 18.57
C ILE A 41 -23.74 -4.92 17.77
N ARG A 42 -25.03 -4.64 17.58
CA ARG A 42 -25.47 -3.41 16.92
C ARG A 42 -24.90 -2.17 17.62
N LYS A 43 -25.03 -2.09 18.94
CA LYS A 43 -24.48 -0.98 19.74
C LYS A 43 -22.97 -0.85 19.60
N SER A 44 -22.25 -1.98 19.59
CA SER A 44 -20.80 -2.02 19.40
C SER A 44 -20.36 -1.52 18.02
N ILE A 45 -21.05 -1.95 16.96
CA ILE A 45 -20.78 -1.50 15.58
C ILE A 45 -21.08 -0.01 15.44
N GLU A 46 -22.24 0.45 15.91
CA GLU A 46 -22.61 1.87 15.86
C GLU A 46 -21.62 2.75 16.64
N GLY A 47 -21.03 2.25 17.73
CA GLY A 47 -19.95 2.92 18.46
C GLY A 47 -18.64 2.96 17.69
N SER A 48 -18.24 1.84 17.10
CA SER A 48 -16.98 1.72 16.34
C SER A 48 -17.00 2.56 15.06
N GLN A 49 -18.14 2.62 14.36
CA GLN A 49 -18.35 3.47 13.19
C GLN A 49 -18.19 4.97 13.50
N LYS A 50 -18.40 5.38 14.75
CA LYS A 50 -18.23 6.76 15.21
C LYS A 50 -16.82 7.09 15.69
N THR A 51 -15.89 6.13 15.65
CA THR A 51 -14.51 6.33 16.11
C THR A 51 -13.54 6.27 14.93
N PRO A 52 -13.23 7.43 14.30
CA PRO A 52 -12.35 7.48 13.13
C PRO A 52 -10.99 6.85 13.36
N ILE A 53 -10.43 7.00 14.57
CA ILE A 53 -9.10 6.47 14.92
C ILE A 53 -9.03 4.96 14.74
N THR A 54 -10.03 4.23 15.25
CA THR A 54 -10.10 2.76 15.14
C THR A 54 -10.22 2.31 13.70
N ILE A 55 -11.09 2.97 12.92
CA ILE A 55 -11.30 2.65 11.50
C ILE A 55 -10.01 2.89 10.70
N HIS A 56 -9.35 4.03 10.95
CA HIS A 56 -8.07 4.34 10.32
C HIS A 56 -6.99 3.34 10.70
N GLY A 57 -6.88 2.97 11.98
CA GLY A 57 -5.94 1.97 12.46
C GLY A 57 -6.12 0.64 11.74
N LYS A 58 -7.34 0.08 11.73
CA LYS A 58 -7.62 -1.19 11.07
C LYS A 58 -7.37 -1.15 9.57
N ARG A 59 -7.70 -0.03 8.91
CA ARG A 59 -7.39 0.17 7.49
C ARG A 59 -5.88 0.14 7.21
N ILE A 60 -5.05 0.74 8.05
CA ILE A 60 -3.59 0.73 7.86
C ILE A 60 -3.02 -0.67 8.10
N GLU A 61 -3.48 -1.35 9.14
CA GLU A 61 -3.12 -2.74 9.40
C GLU A 61 -3.45 -3.63 8.19
N MET A 62 -4.65 -3.50 7.62
CA MET A 62 -5.04 -4.22 6.41
C MET A 62 -4.21 -3.83 5.21
N LEU A 63 -3.94 -2.53 5.00
CA LEU A 63 -3.12 -2.04 3.91
C LEU A 63 -1.73 -2.71 3.89
N PHE A 64 -1.12 -2.95 5.05
CA PHE A 64 0.17 -3.65 5.11
C PHE A 64 0.12 -5.03 4.44
N ALA A 65 -0.92 -5.83 4.67
CA ALA A 65 -1.06 -7.14 4.03
C ALA A 65 -1.17 -7.03 2.50
N TYR A 66 -1.87 -6.01 1.98
CA TYR A 66 -1.93 -5.73 0.55
C TYR A 66 -0.57 -5.31 0.00
N VAL A 67 0.16 -4.43 0.71
CA VAL A 67 1.52 -4.02 0.34
C VAL A 67 2.43 -5.24 0.27
N ALA A 68 2.56 -6.00 1.36
CA ALA A 68 3.42 -7.18 1.41
C ALA A 68 3.06 -8.19 0.31
N GLY A 69 1.77 -8.52 0.15
CA GLY A 69 1.32 -9.49 -0.86
C GLY A 69 1.41 -9.02 -2.32
N ALA A 70 1.43 -7.70 -2.56
CA ALA A 70 1.53 -7.11 -3.89
C ALA A 70 2.98 -6.95 -4.36
N LEU A 71 3.93 -6.69 -3.45
CA LEU A 71 5.35 -6.48 -3.78
C LEU A 71 6.01 -7.71 -4.44
N GLY A 72 5.47 -8.92 -4.23
CA GLY A 72 5.83 -10.11 -5.01
C GLY A 72 6.95 -10.96 -4.42
N SER A 73 7.60 -10.53 -3.33
CA SER A 73 8.71 -11.29 -2.70
C SER A 73 8.29 -12.14 -1.49
N VAL A 74 6.99 -12.41 -1.33
CA VAL A 74 6.43 -13.18 -0.20
C VAL A 74 5.58 -14.35 -0.68
N LYS A 75 5.72 -15.50 -0.02
CA LYS A 75 4.94 -16.73 -0.27
C LYS A 75 3.62 -16.76 0.48
N LEU A 76 3.60 -16.22 1.70
CA LEU A 76 2.43 -16.20 2.56
C LEU A 76 2.39 -14.92 3.39
N VAL A 77 1.19 -14.36 3.52
CA VAL A 77 0.85 -13.35 4.52
C VAL A 77 -0.35 -13.88 5.30
N LYS A 78 -0.18 -14.11 6.60
CA LYS A 78 -1.23 -14.57 7.51
C LYS A 78 -1.43 -13.53 8.59
N GLN A 79 -2.67 -13.13 8.84
CA GLN A 79 -3.01 -12.37 10.04
C GLN A 79 -2.75 -13.25 11.28
N GLU A 80 -1.79 -12.87 12.11
CA GLU A 80 -1.34 -13.70 13.23
C GLU A 80 -2.27 -13.52 14.43
N ASP A 81 -2.62 -12.28 14.80
CA ASP A 81 -3.54 -11.89 15.88
C ASP A 81 -5.00 -12.39 15.77
N ALA A 82 -5.31 -13.17 14.73
CA ALA A 82 -6.63 -13.73 14.50
C ALA A 82 -6.81 -15.10 15.17
N GLY A 83 -7.85 -15.22 16.01
CA GLY A 83 -8.28 -16.48 16.63
C GLY A 83 -8.02 -16.54 18.13
N ASN A 84 -8.19 -17.72 18.71
CA ASN A 84 -7.98 -17.93 20.14
C ASN A 84 -6.52 -18.24 20.44
N LEU A 85 -5.95 -17.56 21.44
CA LEU A 85 -4.66 -17.89 22.04
C LEU A 85 -4.88 -18.55 23.40
N PHE A 86 -4.28 -19.72 23.59
CA PHE A 86 -4.15 -20.35 24.89
C PHE A 86 -2.68 -20.33 25.28
N THR A 87 -2.37 -19.68 26.40
CA THR A 87 -1.00 -19.49 26.87
C THR A 87 -0.95 -19.68 28.38
N ALA A 88 0.14 -20.28 28.86
CA ALA A 88 0.44 -20.34 30.29
C ALA A 88 1.04 -19.02 30.83
N ASN A 89 1.49 -18.14 29.93
CA ASN A 89 2.09 -16.84 30.25
C ASN A 89 1.12 -15.71 29.89
N SER A 90 0.78 -14.86 30.87
CA SER A 90 -0.11 -13.70 30.70
C SER A 90 0.57 -12.49 30.06
N GLU A 91 1.89 -12.47 29.94
CA GLU A 91 2.68 -11.36 29.37
C GLU A 91 3.07 -11.63 27.92
N ILE A 92 2.10 -12.03 27.10
CA ILE A 92 2.26 -12.33 25.67
C ILE A 92 1.23 -11.52 24.88
N GLU A 93 1.66 -10.95 23.76
CA GLU A 93 0.81 -10.28 22.77
C GLU A 93 1.16 -10.83 21.40
N MET A 94 0.16 -11.10 20.56
CA MET A 94 0.38 -11.59 19.20
C MET A 94 0.62 -10.42 18.25
N PRO A 95 1.67 -10.46 17.42
CA PRO A 95 1.85 -9.48 16.35
C PRO A 95 0.72 -9.55 15.31
N ASP A 96 0.51 -8.48 14.55
CA ASP A 96 -0.55 -8.43 13.54
C ASP A 96 -0.40 -9.51 12.44
N TYR A 97 0.83 -9.77 11.97
CA TYR A 97 1.05 -10.67 10.84
C TYR A 97 2.22 -11.64 11.01
N ARG A 98 2.10 -12.78 10.33
CA ARG A 98 3.20 -13.70 10.00
C ARG A 98 3.40 -13.73 8.49
N ILE A 99 4.65 -13.56 8.07
CA ILE A 99 5.04 -13.58 6.66
C ILE A 99 6.04 -14.72 6.43
N ILE A 100 5.86 -15.44 5.32
CA ILE A 100 6.85 -16.40 4.81
C ILE A 100 7.44 -15.79 3.53
N LEU A 101 8.75 -15.54 3.54
CA LEU A 101 9.50 -14.96 2.43
C LEU A 101 9.81 -16.02 1.35
N ASN A 102 10.28 -15.57 0.18
CA ASN A 102 10.61 -16.47 -0.93
C ASN A 102 11.74 -17.46 -0.63
N ASP A 103 12.65 -17.12 0.28
CA ASP A 103 13.71 -18.00 0.80
C ASP A 103 13.26 -18.94 1.94
N ASN A 104 11.97 -18.87 2.33
CA ASN A 104 11.35 -19.53 3.49
C ASN A 104 11.74 -18.96 4.86
N GLU A 105 12.46 -17.83 4.92
CA GLU A 105 12.57 -17.08 6.18
C GLU A 105 11.16 -16.68 6.63
N GLN A 106 10.91 -16.83 7.94
CA GLN A 106 9.65 -16.45 8.56
C GLN A 106 9.89 -15.23 9.43
N ILE A 107 8.98 -14.27 9.34
CA ILE A 107 8.98 -13.08 10.18
C ILE A 107 7.59 -12.84 10.75
N LEU A 108 7.54 -12.36 11.98
CA LEU A 108 6.37 -11.76 12.60
C LEU A 108 6.47 -10.25 12.44
N VAL A 109 5.34 -9.60 12.14
CA VAL A 109 5.30 -8.17 11.89
C VAL A 109 4.18 -7.55 12.71
N GLU A 110 4.55 -6.59 13.54
CA GLU A 110 3.64 -5.66 14.19
C GLU A 110 3.50 -4.39 13.35
N VAL A 111 2.28 -3.95 13.05
CA VAL A 111 2.00 -2.82 12.18
C VAL A 111 1.58 -1.60 13.00
N LYS A 112 2.25 -0.47 12.76
CA LYS A 112 1.93 0.81 13.39
C LYS A 112 1.79 1.90 12.32
N SER A 113 0.96 2.90 12.61
CA SER A 113 0.87 4.11 11.81
C SER A 113 1.42 5.29 12.60
N PHE A 114 2.18 6.14 11.91
CA PHE A 114 2.69 7.39 12.46
C PHE A 114 2.25 8.56 11.60
N ASN A 115 1.62 9.56 12.22
CA ASN A 115 1.02 10.70 11.53
C ASN A 115 1.65 12.01 12.01
N ASN A 116 2.83 12.33 11.47
CA ASN A 116 3.51 13.60 11.70
C ASN A 116 4.29 14.01 10.44
N GLN A 117 4.42 15.32 10.19
CA GLN A 117 5.18 15.87 9.04
C GLN A 117 6.58 16.33 9.44
N ASP A 118 6.88 16.43 10.74
CA ASP A 118 8.21 16.77 11.21
C ASP A 118 9.13 15.55 11.10
N LEU A 119 10.16 15.65 10.25
CA LEU A 119 11.16 14.62 10.00
C LEU A 119 11.94 14.20 11.25
N HIS A 120 12.00 15.07 12.26
CA HIS A 120 12.72 14.83 13.52
C HIS A 120 11.79 14.38 14.64
N LYS A 121 10.47 14.42 14.43
CA LYS A 121 9.54 13.87 15.42
C LYS A 121 9.69 12.35 15.44
N LYS A 122 10.08 11.84 16.61
CA LYS A 122 10.27 10.41 16.83
C LYS A 122 8.93 9.68 16.94
N PHE A 123 8.84 8.54 16.27
CA PHE A 123 7.92 7.47 16.61
C PHE A 123 8.41 6.80 17.91
N GLU A 124 7.47 6.37 18.77
CA GLU A 124 7.76 5.82 20.08
C GLU A 124 7.05 4.47 20.28
N LEU A 125 7.79 3.46 20.71
CA LEU A 125 7.29 2.13 21.04
C LEU A 125 7.61 1.80 22.49
N GLN A 126 6.57 1.58 23.31
CA GLN A 126 6.76 1.28 24.73
C GLN A 126 7.45 -0.07 24.92
N LYS A 127 8.53 -0.12 25.72
CA LYS A 127 9.27 -1.37 26.00
C LYS A 127 8.39 -2.46 26.58
N LYS A 128 7.51 -2.09 27.52
CA LYS A 128 6.56 -3.03 28.13
C LYS A 128 5.69 -3.72 27.08
N TYR A 129 5.24 -2.98 26.09
CA TYR A 129 4.43 -3.52 25.00
C TYR A 129 5.26 -4.39 24.06
N PHE A 130 6.43 -3.89 23.62
CA PHE A 130 7.36 -4.67 22.80
C PHE A 130 7.75 -6.01 23.44
N ASN A 131 8.03 -6.02 24.75
CA ASN A 131 8.42 -7.24 25.45
C ASN A 131 7.34 -8.33 25.39
N LYS A 132 6.05 -7.97 25.37
CA LYS A 132 4.95 -8.94 25.20
C LYS A 132 4.95 -9.57 23.81
N LEU A 133 5.17 -8.75 22.77
CA LEU A 133 5.33 -9.23 21.40
C LEU A 133 6.58 -10.09 21.25
N LYS A 134 7.69 -9.69 21.89
CA LYS A 134 8.94 -10.44 21.89
C LYS A 134 8.76 -11.80 22.57
N ASN A 135 8.08 -11.85 23.72
CA ASN A 135 7.80 -13.12 24.40
C ASN A 135 7.01 -14.08 23.49
N TYR A 136 6.04 -13.58 22.71
CA TYR A 136 5.35 -14.39 21.70
C TYR A 136 6.32 -14.90 20.64
N ALA A 137 7.12 -13.98 20.07
CA ALA A 137 8.08 -14.29 19.01
C ALA A 137 9.12 -15.33 19.45
N ASP A 138 9.60 -15.23 20.69
CA ASP A 138 10.54 -16.18 21.30
C ASP A 138 9.91 -17.57 21.45
N VAL A 139 8.65 -17.66 21.91
CA VAL A 139 7.91 -18.94 21.99
C VAL A 139 7.73 -19.57 20.63
N MET A 140 7.45 -18.76 19.60
CA MET A 140 7.25 -19.22 18.23
C MET A 140 8.57 -19.49 17.50
N ASN A 141 9.70 -19.05 18.05
CA ASN A 141 11.02 -19.06 17.41
C ASN A 141 11.02 -18.38 16.03
N VAL A 142 10.43 -17.19 15.94
CA VAL A 142 10.32 -16.38 14.71
C VAL A 142 10.80 -14.97 14.99
N LYS A 143 11.55 -14.35 14.07
CA LYS A 143 12.02 -12.97 14.22
C LYS A 143 10.84 -11.98 14.22
N LEU A 144 10.91 -10.98 15.10
CA LEU A 144 9.91 -9.92 15.20
C LEU A 144 10.39 -8.62 14.53
N TYR A 145 9.55 -8.06 13.68
CA TYR A 145 9.74 -6.77 13.04
C TYR A 145 8.60 -5.82 13.39
N ILE A 146 8.90 -4.53 13.38
CA ILE A 146 7.94 -3.45 13.49
C ILE A 146 7.83 -2.76 12.13
N SER A 147 6.65 -2.84 11.51
CA SER A 147 6.33 -2.11 10.30
C SER A 147 5.67 -0.78 10.67
N VAL A 148 6.26 0.34 10.25
CA VAL A 148 5.72 1.68 10.53
C VAL A 148 5.32 2.35 9.23
N TYR A 149 4.04 2.71 9.12
CA TYR A 149 3.55 3.55 8.04
C TYR A 149 3.59 5.03 8.42
N PHE A 150 4.54 5.75 7.85
CA PHE A 150 4.67 7.20 7.94
C PHE A 150 3.65 7.85 7.01
N ARG A 151 2.43 8.01 7.51
CA ARG A 151 1.23 8.30 6.70
C ARG A 151 1.34 9.59 5.87
N LEU A 152 1.92 10.64 6.43
CA LEU A 152 2.04 11.93 5.76
C LEU A 152 3.17 11.97 4.72
N PHE A 153 4.06 10.99 4.74
CA PHE A 153 5.09 10.77 3.73
C PHE A 153 4.71 9.66 2.74
N ASN A 154 3.57 8.99 2.94
CA ASN A 154 3.17 7.76 2.23
C ASN A 154 4.33 6.77 2.12
N HIS A 155 4.97 6.44 3.24
CA HIS A 155 6.16 5.60 3.23
C HIS A 155 6.10 4.51 4.30
N TRP A 156 6.48 3.31 3.90
CA TRP A 156 6.55 2.13 4.77
C TRP A 156 7.99 1.84 5.13
N VAL A 157 8.21 1.47 6.39
CA VAL A 157 9.48 0.90 6.84
C VAL A 157 9.22 -0.42 7.55
N LEU A 158 10.18 -1.34 7.48
CA LEU A 158 10.17 -2.61 8.19
C LEU A 158 11.44 -2.68 9.02
N LEU A 159 11.32 -2.67 10.34
CA LEU A 159 12.44 -2.43 11.23
C LEU A 159 12.57 -3.56 12.26
N PRO A 160 13.75 -4.19 12.41
CA PRO A 160 14.03 -4.98 13.59
C PRO A 160 14.19 -4.03 14.80
N ILE A 161 14.14 -4.55 16.03
CA ILE A 161 14.20 -3.68 17.22
C ILE A 161 15.55 -2.95 17.36
N GLU A 162 16.61 -3.57 16.86
CA GLU A 162 17.98 -3.06 16.84
C GLU A 162 18.12 -1.80 15.98
N ALA A 163 17.16 -1.52 15.09
CA ALA A 163 17.14 -0.28 14.31
C ALA A 163 16.71 0.94 15.14
N PHE A 164 16.07 0.75 16.29
CA PHE A 164 15.57 1.83 17.13
C PHE A 164 16.64 2.31 18.11
N ASN A 165 16.52 3.56 18.54
CA ASN A 165 17.26 4.05 19.69
C ASN A 165 16.62 3.49 20.96
N ASP A 166 17.45 2.94 21.84
CA ASP A 166 17.05 2.39 23.12
C ASP A 166 17.05 3.50 24.20
N GLU A 167 15.86 3.86 24.71
CA GLU A 167 15.67 4.80 25.83
C GLU A 167 15.06 4.05 27.03
N ASP A 168 15.10 4.64 28.23
CA ASP A 168 14.74 3.94 29.48
C ASP A 168 13.44 3.12 29.43
N THR A 169 12.35 3.72 28.93
CA THR A 169 11.01 3.11 28.90
C THR A 169 10.48 2.81 27.50
N LYS A 170 11.18 3.24 26.46
CA LYS A 170 10.69 3.20 25.07
C LYS A 170 11.82 3.03 24.06
N TYR A 171 11.48 2.46 22.92
CA TYR A 171 12.29 2.49 21.72
C TYR A 171 11.83 3.64 20.83
N THR A 172 12.75 4.39 20.24
CA THR A 172 12.41 5.56 19.43
C THR A 172 13.17 5.63 18.11
N ILE A 173 12.51 6.15 17.08
CA ILE A 173 13.14 6.36 15.77
C ILE A 173 12.46 7.52 15.05
N ASP A 174 13.23 8.39 14.39
CA ASP A 174 12.68 9.43 13.52
C ASP A 174 12.55 8.93 12.07
N PHE A 175 11.90 9.71 11.21
CA PHE A 175 11.66 9.29 9.82
C PHE A 175 12.96 9.05 9.04
N THR A 176 13.98 9.89 9.26
CA THR A 176 15.23 9.83 8.49
C THR A 176 16.01 8.56 8.83
N GLN A 177 16.13 8.24 10.12
CA GLN A 177 16.75 7.00 10.58
C GLN A 177 15.92 5.77 10.19
N ALA A 178 14.60 5.85 10.30
CA ALA A 178 13.70 4.76 9.93
C ALA A 178 13.80 4.40 8.45
N MET A 179 13.82 5.41 7.59
CA MET A 179 14.03 5.21 6.16
C MET A 179 15.39 4.54 5.95
N ALA A 180 16.49 5.10 6.47
CA ALA A 180 17.84 4.57 6.28
C ALA A 180 18.03 3.12 6.77
N ARG A 181 17.37 2.72 7.86
CA ARG A 181 17.50 1.40 8.50
C ARG A 181 16.43 0.40 8.08
N SER A 182 15.57 0.77 7.14
CA SER A 182 14.45 -0.06 6.68
C SER A 182 14.93 -1.34 5.98
N GLU A 183 14.32 -2.47 6.31
CA GLU A 183 14.48 -3.75 5.64
C GLU A 183 13.30 -4.10 4.71
N MET A 184 12.55 -3.11 4.23
CA MET A 184 11.41 -3.34 3.31
C MET A 184 11.82 -4.09 2.02
N TYR A 185 13.10 -4.06 1.63
CA TYR A 185 13.62 -4.87 0.54
C TYR A 185 13.36 -6.37 0.73
N LYS A 186 13.32 -6.87 1.97
CA LYS A 186 13.02 -8.28 2.28
C LYS A 186 11.66 -8.73 1.75
N ILE A 187 10.68 -7.84 1.73
CA ILE A 187 9.34 -8.11 1.20
C ILE A 187 9.15 -7.60 -0.23
N GLY A 188 10.22 -7.17 -0.89
CA GLY A 188 10.25 -6.82 -2.32
C GLY A 188 10.01 -5.34 -2.63
N ASP A 189 10.10 -4.46 -1.62
CA ASP A 189 9.99 -3.03 -1.87
C ASP A 189 11.26 -2.48 -2.50
N CYS A 190 11.08 -1.52 -3.40
CA CYS A 190 12.16 -0.82 -4.06
C CYS A 190 11.67 0.54 -4.56
N MET A 191 12.61 1.44 -4.81
CA MET A 191 12.34 2.70 -5.47
C MET A 191 12.47 2.52 -6.99
N LEU A 192 11.49 3.01 -7.74
CA LEU A 192 11.47 2.94 -9.19
C LEU A 192 11.78 4.30 -9.80
N ALA A 193 12.45 4.30 -10.94
CA ALA A 193 12.62 5.48 -11.77
C ALA A 193 12.56 5.10 -13.25
N THR A 194 12.21 6.08 -14.08
CA THR A 194 12.17 5.93 -15.54
C THR A 194 12.53 7.26 -16.20
N THR A 195 12.72 7.24 -17.52
CA THR A 195 13.02 8.45 -18.29
C THR A 195 11.73 9.26 -18.50
N PRO A 196 11.68 10.52 -18.05
CA PRO A 196 10.55 11.39 -18.36
C PRO A 196 10.57 11.83 -19.84
N ASP A 197 9.44 12.12 -20.47
CA ASP A 197 8.08 12.09 -19.91
C ASP A 197 7.35 10.78 -20.22
N ILE A 198 6.30 10.48 -19.46
CA ILE A 198 5.35 9.42 -19.80
C ILE A 198 4.06 10.08 -20.35
N GLU A 199 3.65 9.68 -21.55
CA GLU A 199 2.54 10.29 -22.29
C GLU A 199 1.48 9.24 -22.65
N ILE A 200 0.21 9.58 -22.49
CA ILE A 200 -0.92 8.81 -23.03
C ILE A 200 -1.70 9.65 -24.04
N ARG A 201 -1.94 9.07 -25.21
CA ARG A 201 -2.79 9.64 -26.26
C ARG A 201 -4.04 8.80 -26.41
N ILE A 202 -5.20 9.42 -26.28
CA ILE A 202 -6.48 8.83 -26.64
C ILE A 202 -6.87 9.42 -27.99
N LEU A 203 -7.01 8.57 -29.00
CA LEU A 203 -7.11 8.99 -30.40
C LEU A 203 -8.39 8.46 -31.06
N THR A 204 -8.88 9.20 -32.05
CA THR A 204 -9.97 8.80 -32.96
C THR A 204 -9.42 8.56 -34.38
N ASP A 205 -10.28 8.10 -35.29
CA ASP A 205 -9.98 7.96 -36.72
C ASP A 205 -10.51 9.17 -37.52
N GLU A 206 -10.16 9.26 -38.81
CA GLU A 206 -10.54 10.38 -39.68
C GLU A 206 -12.06 10.55 -39.82
N GLU A 207 -12.80 9.43 -39.86
CA GLU A 207 -14.25 9.41 -40.04
C GLU A 207 -14.99 9.98 -38.82
N ASN A 208 -14.41 9.78 -37.64
CA ASN A 208 -14.95 10.21 -36.36
C ASN A 208 -14.27 11.48 -35.81
N ALA A 209 -13.39 12.12 -36.58
CA ALA A 209 -12.76 13.38 -36.21
C ALA A 209 -13.70 14.56 -36.50
N HIS A 210 -14.18 15.21 -35.43
CA HIS A 210 -15.13 16.32 -35.51
C HIS A 210 -14.43 17.68 -35.51
N GLN A 211 -15.01 18.64 -36.24
CA GLN A 211 -14.53 20.02 -36.22
C GLN A 211 -14.74 20.67 -34.85
N LEU A 212 -13.85 21.59 -34.50
CA LEU A 212 -14.07 22.45 -33.34
C LEU A 212 -15.35 23.28 -33.54
N PRO A 213 -16.23 23.37 -32.53
CA PRO A 213 -17.45 24.15 -32.64
C PRO A 213 -17.15 25.64 -32.84
N SER A 214 -17.89 26.29 -33.74
CA SER A 214 -17.85 27.74 -33.94
C SER A 214 -18.78 28.52 -32.98
N ASP A 215 -19.54 27.81 -32.15
CA ASP A 215 -20.67 28.34 -31.36
C ASP A 215 -20.32 28.68 -29.90
N ASN A 216 -19.03 28.76 -29.54
CA ASN A 216 -18.54 28.99 -28.17
C ASN A 216 -19.02 27.96 -27.12
N SER A 217 -19.58 26.82 -27.52
CA SER A 217 -20.02 25.78 -26.58
C SER A 217 -18.87 25.10 -25.83
N ASN A 218 -17.64 25.21 -26.34
CA ASN A 218 -16.42 24.54 -25.84
C ASN A 218 -16.58 23.02 -25.68
N LYS A 219 -17.47 22.38 -26.44
CA LYS A 219 -17.74 20.93 -26.37
C LYS A 219 -17.66 20.31 -27.76
N VAL A 220 -16.82 19.29 -27.92
CA VAL A 220 -16.70 18.51 -29.15
C VAL A 220 -17.08 17.06 -28.86
N LEU A 221 -17.79 16.41 -29.79
CA LEU A 221 -18.02 14.97 -29.69
C LEU A 221 -16.69 14.24 -29.98
N PHE A 222 -16.32 13.31 -29.12
CA PHE A 222 -15.09 12.54 -29.27
C PHE A 222 -15.39 11.06 -29.04
N LEU A 223 -15.11 10.24 -30.05
CA LEU A 223 -15.22 8.79 -29.98
C LEU A 223 -13.82 8.16 -29.95
N PRO A 224 -13.34 7.68 -28.79
CA PRO A 224 -12.05 6.99 -28.71
C PRO A 224 -12.01 5.73 -29.59
N LYS A 225 -10.93 5.55 -30.35
CA LYS A 225 -10.68 4.38 -31.21
C LYS A 225 -9.41 3.64 -30.86
N LYS A 226 -8.39 4.34 -30.37
CA LYS A 226 -7.13 3.74 -29.93
C LYS A 226 -6.50 4.53 -28.81
N THR A 227 -5.67 3.86 -28.04
CA THR A 227 -4.82 4.45 -27.01
C THR A 227 -3.37 4.12 -27.34
N GLU A 228 -2.49 5.11 -27.28
CA GLU A 228 -1.05 4.95 -27.45
C GLU A 228 -0.34 5.50 -26.21
N ILE A 229 0.65 4.79 -25.70
CA ILE A 229 1.46 5.22 -24.56
C ILE A 229 2.90 5.39 -25.04
N PHE A 230 3.55 6.46 -24.57
CA PHE A 230 4.93 6.78 -24.89
C PHE A 230 5.75 7.00 -23.62
N CYS A 231 7.02 6.65 -23.68
CA CYS A 231 8.04 7.05 -22.71
C CYS A 231 9.16 7.78 -23.46
N ASN A 232 9.51 8.99 -23.05
CA ASN A 232 10.55 9.81 -23.68
C ASN A 232 10.37 9.91 -25.22
N GLY A 233 9.13 10.10 -25.68
CA GLY A 233 8.78 10.17 -27.09
C GLY A 233 8.80 8.84 -27.86
N LYS A 234 9.21 7.72 -27.24
CA LYS A 234 9.19 6.38 -27.82
C LYS A 234 7.87 5.68 -27.49
N MET A 235 7.20 5.13 -28.49
CA MET A 235 5.94 4.38 -28.28
C MET A 235 6.24 3.06 -27.58
N LEU A 236 5.43 2.72 -26.58
CA LEU A 236 5.51 1.44 -25.87
C LEU A 236 4.78 0.36 -26.67
N ASN A 237 5.50 -0.65 -27.16
CA ASN A 237 4.92 -1.67 -28.05
C ASN A 237 4.47 -2.93 -27.33
N THR A 238 4.91 -3.14 -26.08
CA THR A 238 4.54 -4.31 -25.29
C THR A 238 3.38 -4.01 -24.33
N GLU A 239 2.56 -5.02 -24.08
CA GLU A 239 1.47 -4.92 -23.12
C GLU A 239 2.00 -4.64 -21.70
N LEU A 240 3.09 -5.30 -21.30
CA LEU A 240 3.68 -5.12 -19.98
C LEU A 240 4.17 -3.67 -19.77
N GLU A 241 4.93 -3.11 -20.71
CA GLU A 241 5.42 -1.73 -20.59
C GLU A 241 4.28 -0.72 -20.60
N SER A 242 3.24 -0.96 -21.41
CA SER A 242 2.03 -0.14 -21.42
C SER A 242 1.29 -0.18 -20.07
N GLN A 243 1.15 -1.37 -19.47
CA GLN A 243 0.55 -1.55 -18.15
C GLN A 243 1.37 -0.87 -17.05
N LEU A 244 2.70 -1.02 -17.09
CA LEU A 244 3.63 -0.36 -16.15
C LEU A 244 3.54 1.16 -16.24
N ALA A 245 3.64 1.70 -17.46
CA ALA A 245 3.54 3.15 -17.68
C ALA A 245 2.20 3.70 -17.21
N PHE A 246 1.09 3.04 -17.52
CA PHE A 246 -0.23 3.45 -17.04
C PHE A 246 -0.36 3.36 -15.51
N TYR A 247 0.22 2.33 -14.89
CA TYR A 247 0.29 2.21 -13.44
C TYR A 247 1.08 3.37 -12.82
N PHE A 248 2.22 3.73 -13.41
CA PHE A 248 3.04 4.85 -12.97
C PHE A 248 2.31 6.20 -13.09
N MET A 249 1.63 6.47 -14.22
CA MET A 249 0.83 7.69 -14.39
C MET A 249 -0.19 7.87 -13.25
N ARG A 250 -0.82 6.78 -12.78
CA ARG A 250 -1.87 6.84 -11.77
C ARG A 250 -1.38 6.89 -10.33
N TYR A 251 -0.30 6.18 -10.01
CA TYR A 251 0.03 5.85 -8.62
C TYR A 251 1.43 6.28 -8.19
N SER A 252 2.27 6.74 -9.11
CA SER A 252 3.60 7.30 -8.79
C SER A 252 3.50 8.71 -8.19
N SER A 253 4.64 9.28 -7.84
CA SER A 253 4.76 10.68 -7.43
C SER A 253 4.60 11.69 -8.57
N TRP A 254 4.64 11.24 -9.84
CA TRP A 254 4.57 12.12 -11.00
C TRP A 254 3.19 12.76 -11.12
N ARG A 255 3.16 13.98 -11.67
CA ARG A 255 1.93 14.76 -11.85
C ARG A 255 1.70 15.01 -13.34
N GLU A 256 0.42 15.08 -13.68
CA GLU A 256 0.01 15.55 -15.00
C GLU A 256 0.47 17.01 -15.16
N SER A 257 1.28 17.26 -16.19
CA SER A 257 1.81 18.59 -16.50
C SER A 257 1.14 19.23 -17.71
N VAL A 258 0.66 18.41 -18.65
CA VAL A 258 0.04 18.88 -19.89
C VAL A 258 -1.21 18.06 -20.18
N HIS A 259 -2.28 18.75 -20.59
CA HIS A 259 -3.51 18.18 -21.11
C HIS A 259 -4.00 19.01 -22.31
N ASP A 260 -3.79 18.49 -23.52
CA ASP A 260 -4.05 19.20 -24.78
C ASP A 260 -4.88 18.37 -25.77
N LEU A 261 -5.60 19.07 -26.65
CA LEU A 261 -6.22 18.46 -27.82
C LEU A 261 -5.20 18.27 -28.96
N ILE A 262 -5.27 17.12 -29.62
CA ILE A 262 -4.54 16.85 -30.87
C ILE A 262 -5.44 17.32 -32.02
N ILE A 263 -5.15 18.51 -32.57
CA ILE A 263 -5.95 19.13 -33.64
C ILE A 263 -5.18 19.09 -34.96
N LYS A 264 -5.85 18.69 -36.04
CA LYS A 264 -5.34 18.84 -37.42
C LYS A 264 -6.48 19.33 -38.31
N ASN A 265 -6.21 20.30 -39.18
CA ASN A 265 -7.23 20.84 -40.12
C ASN A 265 -8.55 21.25 -39.43
N ASN A 266 -8.45 21.89 -38.26
CA ASN A 266 -9.59 22.28 -37.40
C ASN A 266 -10.47 21.12 -36.88
N LYS A 267 -10.01 19.87 -37.02
CA LYS A 267 -10.66 18.68 -36.46
C LYS A 267 -9.89 18.16 -35.25
N VAL A 268 -10.63 17.64 -34.27
CA VAL A 268 -10.08 17.02 -33.07
C VAL A 268 -9.84 15.54 -33.32
N TYR A 269 -8.57 15.13 -33.26
CA TYR A 269 -8.14 13.73 -33.45
C TYR A 269 -7.88 13.01 -32.13
N GLY A 270 -7.80 13.73 -31.02
CA GLY A 270 -7.51 13.10 -29.75
C GLY A 270 -7.20 14.07 -28.64
N VAL A 271 -6.84 13.47 -27.52
CA VAL A 271 -6.42 14.14 -26.31
C VAL A 271 -5.09 13.54 -25.87
N ARG A 272 -4.17 14.40 -25.45
CA ARG A 272 -2.86 14.05 -24.95
C ARG A 272 -2.75 14.44 -23.49
N PHE A 273 -2.31 13.50 -22.66
CA PHE A 273 -1.93 13.75 -21.26
C PHE A 273 -0.44 13.42 -21.09
N VAL A 274 0.31 14.30 -20.45
CA VAL A 274 1.73 14.12 -20.16
C VAL A 274 1.96 14.15 -18.66
N TYR A 275 2.68 13.15 -18.16
CA TYR A 275 3.08 13.01 -16.76
C TYR A 275 4.59 13.16 -16.67
N THR A 276 5.03 14.05 -15.77
CA THR A 276 6.45 14.33 -15.56
C THR A 276 6.74 14.61 -14.09
N SER A 277 8.03 14.76 -13.78
CA SER A 277 8.56 15.15 -12.48
C SER A 277 9.55 16.29 -12.65
N GLU A 278 9.93 16.95 -11.56
CA GLU A 278 11.02 17.93 -11.60
C GLU A 278 12.30 17.23 -12.04
N LYS A 279 12.81 17.61 -13.23
CA LYS A 279 14.05 17.07 -13.77
C LYS A 279 15.22 17.88 -13.24
N HIS A 280 16.21 17.21 -12.66
CA HIS A 280 17.51 17.82 -12.41
C HIS A 280 18.35 17.81 -13.70
N ASP A 281 18.97 18.94 -14.02
CA ASP A 281 19.83 19.06 -15.20
C ASP A 281 20.92 17.98 -15.20
N GLY A 282 21.06 17.30 -16.35
CA GLY A 282 22.01 16.19 -16.53
C GLY A 282 21.53 14.82 -16.05
N GLN A 283 20.37 14.70 -15.39
CA GLN A 283 19.83 13.41 -14.96
C GLN A 283 18.97 12.76 -16.06
N LEU A 284 19.25 11.48 -16.36
CA LEU A 284 18.57 10.71 -17.42
C LEU A 284 17.23 10.09 -16.99
N PHE A 285 16.98 10.00 -15.68
CA PHE A 285 15.79 9.41 -15.09
C PHE A 285 15.20 10.33 -14.03
N ALA A 286 13.92 10.16 -13.73
CA ALA A 286 13.25 10.80 -12.62
C ALA A 286 12.55 9.76 -11.73
N ASN A 287 12.52 10.05 -10.42
CA ASN A 287 12.01 9.12 -9.42
C ASN A 287 10.49 9.00 -9.50
N LEU A 288 9.97 7.77 -9.62
CA LEU A 288 8.54 7.45 -9.57
C LEU A 288 8.05 7.26 -8.12
N GLY A 289 8.96 7.03 -7.18
CA GLY A 289 8.68 6.71 -5.78
C GLY A 289 8.85 5.22 -5.47
N TRP A 290 8.40 4.84 -4.28
CA TRP A 290 8.50 3.47 -3.76
C TRP A 290 7.32 2.63 -4.23
N ARG A 291 7.54 1.34 -4.51
CA ARG A 291 6.46 0.42 -4.90
C ARG A 291 5.40 0.32 -3.80
N SER A 292 5.81 0.24 -2.53
CA SER A 292 4.88 0.22 -1.39
C SER A 292 4.00 1.47 -1.31
N SER A 293 4.54 2.65 -1.67
CA SER A 293 3.80 3.91 -1.77
C SER A 293 2.77 3.89 -2.89
N MET A 294 3.12 3.36 -4.06
CA MET A 294 2.18 3.25 -5.21
C MET A 294 1.03 2.28 -4.91
N ILE A 295 1.33 1.14 -4.28
CA ILE A 295 0.31 0.19 -3.79
C ILE A 295 -0.62 0.87 -2.78
N SER A 296 -0.05 1.69 -1.88
CA SER A 296 -0.81 2.45 -0.88
C SER A 296 -1.73 3.49 -1.51
N GLU A 297 -1.30 4.18 -2.57
CA GLU A 297 -2.15 5.10 -3.34
C GLU A 297 -3.27 4.36 -4.07
N PHE A 298 -3.00 3.22 -4.70
CA PHE A 298 -4.05 2.43 -5.33
C PHE A 298 -5.08 1.96 -4.28
N PHE A 299 -4.63 1.39 -3.17
CA PHE A 299 -5.52 1.01 -2.07
C PHE A 299 -6.36 2.18 -1.55
N LYS A 300 -5.78 3.38 -1.47
CA LYS A 300 -6.51 4.60 -1.12
C LYS A 300 -7.66 4.90 -2.08
N THR A 301 -7.49 4.73 -3.39
CA THR A 301 -8.58 4.98 -4.36
C THR A 301 -9.81 4.09 -4.17
N LEU A 302 -9.66 2.94 -3.52
CA LEU A 302 -10.76 1.99 -3.30
C LEU A 302 -11.37 2.10 -1.90
N THR A 303 -10.64 2.70 -0.95
CA THR A 303 -11.00 2.69 0.47
C THR A 303 -11.29 4.07 1.04
N ILE A 304 -10.98 5.14 0.31
CA ILE A 304 -11.21 6.52 0.71
C ILE A 304 -12.02 7.24 -0.36
N LYS A 305 -13.06 7.97 0.06
CA LYS A 305 -13.88 8.84 -0.78
C LYS A 305 -14.20 10.12 -0.01
N ASP A 306 -14.04 11.29 -0.63
CA ASP A 306 -14.30 12.60 -0.01
C ASP A 306 -13.61 12.74 1.37
N ASP A 307 -12.34 12.33 1.43
CA ASP A 307 -11.50 12.27 2.64
C ASP A 307 -12.01 11.38 3.80
N LYS A 308 -12.99 10.51 3.53
CA LYS A 308 -13.55 9.57 4.50
C LYS A 308 -13.21 8.14 4.13
N VAL A 309 -12.94 7.33 5.16
CA VAL A 309 -12.78 5.87 4.98
C VAL A 309 -14.15 5.27 4.69
N ILE A 310 -14.29 4.66 3.52
CA ILE A 310 -15.50 3.95 3.09
C ILE A 310 -15.35 2.43 3.20
N ALA A 311 -14.11 1.93 3.30
CA ALA A 311 -13.80 0.52 3.50
C ALA A 311 -12.45 0.38 4.22
N THR A 312 -12.33 -0.64 5.07
CA THR A 312 -11.05 -1.00 5.72
C THR A 312 -10.23 -1.99 4.89
N GLU A 313 -10.87 -2.66 3.93
CA GLU A 313 -10.30 -3.69 3.07
C GLU A 313 -10.74 -3.49 1.61
N SER A 314 -9.98 -4.06 0.67
CA SER A 314 -10.37 -4.11 -0.74
C SER A 314 -11.05 -5.43 -1.10
N PHE A 315 -11.86 -5.41 -2.15
CA PHE A 315 -12.40 -6.62 -2.78
C PHE A 315 -11.40 -7.28 -3.76
N LEU A 316 -10.37 -6.55 -4.17
CA LEU A 316 -9.31 -7.06 -5.06
C LEU A 316 -8.32 -7.93 -4.30
N ASN A 317 -7.60 -8.80 -5.00
CA ASN A 317 -6.47 -9.54 -4.44
C ASN A 317 -5.20 -8.68 -4.38
N PRO A 318 -4.25 -8.97 -3.46
CA PRO A 318 -2.98 -8.26 -3.42
C PRO A 318 -2.22 -8.21 -4.75
N SER A 319 -2.23 -9.28 -5.57
CA SER A 319 -1.58 -9.25 -6.90
C SER A 319 -2.14 -8.22 -7.86
N GLU A 320 -3.35 -7.73 -7.64
CA GLU A 320 -3.99 -6.76 -8.54
C GLU A 320 -3.58 -5.32 -8.22
N PHE A 321 -2.86 -5.08 -7.13
CA PHE A 321 -2.42 -3.75 -6.69
C PHE A 321 -1.09 -3.28 -7.30
N SER A 322 -0.38 -4.15 -8.01
CA SER A 322 0.85 -3.78 -8.71
C SER A 322 1.04 -4.63 -9.96
N VAL A 323 1.73 -4.04 -10.93
CA VAL A 323 2.22 -4.78 -12.10
C VAL A 323 3.56 -5.41 -11.70
N GLN A 324 3.71 -6.71 -11.91
CA GLN A 324 4.95 -7.41 -11.60
C GLN A 324 6.01 -7.09 -12.65
N ILE A 325 7.21 -6.74 -12.20
CA ILE A 325 8.37 -6.51 -13.06
C ILE A 325 9.20 -7.79 -13.03
N PRO A 326 9.39 -8.48 -14.17
CA PRO A 326 10.19 -9.69 -14.22
C PRO A 326 11.68 -9.40 -14.00
N ASP A 327 12.43 -10.37 -13.49
CA ASP A 327 13.86 -10.20 -13.19
C ASP A 327 14.71 -9.95 -14.46
N ASP A 328 14.26 -10.49 -15.60
CA ASP A 328 14.90 -10.34 -16.92
C ASP A 328 14.35 -9.13 -17.71
N TYR A 329 13.73 -8.16 -17.03
CA TYR A 329 13.09 -7.02 -17.69
C TYR A 329 14.03 -6.28 -18.65
N ALA A 330 15.26 -6.00 -18.24
CA ALA A 330 16.23 -5.25 -19.05
C ALA A 330 16.71 -6.02 -20.30
N GLU A 331 16.53 -7.35 -20.33
CA GLU A 331 16.92 -8.19 -21.47
C GLU A 331 15.82 -8.23 -22.53
N ASN A 332 14.55 -8.14 -22.10
CA ASN A 332 13.38 -8.35 -22.95
C ASN A 332 12.62 -7.06 -23.31
N TYR A 333 12.83 -5.96 -22.57
CA TYR A 333 12.07 -4.73 -22.70
C TYR A 333 13.00 -3.52 -22.81
N ASN A 334 12.69 -2.59 -23.71
CA ASN A 334 13.54 -1.43 -24.00
C ASN A 334 12.78 -0.15 -24.38
N ASP A 335 11.45 -0.18 -24.42
CA ASP A 335 10.63 0.99 -24.75
C ASP A 335 10.38 1.85 -23.50
N LEU A 336 10.34 1.23 -22.33
CA LEU A 336 10.23 1.87 -21.02
C LEU A 336 11.47 1.57 -20.17
N PRO A 337 12.52 2.42 -20.21
CA PRO A 337 13.72 2.20 -19.40
C PRO A 337 13.40 2.28 -17.91
N LEU A 338 13.75 1.24 -17.14
CA LEU A 338 13.53 1.21 -15.69
C LEU A 338 14.84 1.16 -14.91
N TRP A 339 14.90 1.97 -13.87
CA TRP A 339 15.89 1.85 -12.80
C TRP A 339 15.18 1.37 -11.54
N ILE A 340 15.72 0.29 -10.96
CA ILE A 340 15.20 -0.34 -9.74
C ILE A 340 16.27 -0.18 -8.67
N PHE A 341 15.99 0.64 -7.66
CA PHE A 341 16.90 0.86 -6.54
C PHE A 341 16.44 0.04 -5.35
N ILE A 342 17.26 -0.95 -5.00
CA ILE A 342 17.08 -1.76 -3.79
C ILE A 342 17.83 -1.07 -2.67
N GLN A 343 17.13 -0.72 -1.60
CA GLN A 343 17.75 -0.09 -0.44
C GLN A 343 18.20 -1.16 0.55
N GLU A 344 19.50 -1.15 0.86
CA GLU A 344 20.05 -1.88 1.99
C GLU A 344 20.03 -1.03 3.27
N PRO A 345 19.82 -1.64 4.44
CA PRO A 345 19.74 -0.92 5.70
C PRO A 345 21.11 -0.37 6.11
N ASN A 346 21.15 0.91 6.46
CA ASN A 346 22.33 1.57 7.00
C ASN A 346 22.16 1.86 8.50
N TYR A 347 22.88 1.11 9.34
CA TYR A 347 22.89 1.31 10.79
C TYR A 347 23.93 2.32 11.26
N GLU A 348 24.82 2.80 10.38
CA GLU A 348 25.80 3.83 10.72
C GLU A 348 25.10 5.17 11.04
N PRO A 349 25.71 6.00 11.90
CA PRO A 349 25.20 7.34 12.15
C PRO A 349 25.18 8.18 10.86
N LEU A 350 23.98 8.63 10.47
CA LEU A 350 23.84 9.56 9.35
C LEU A 350 24.55 10.88 9.68
N LYS A 351 25.55 11.23 8.88
CA LYS A 351 26.20 12.54 8.98
C LYS A 351 25.24 13.60 8.46
N LYS A 352 24.98 14.64 9.27
CA LYS A 352 24.26 15.82 8.79
C LYS A 352 25.09 16.48 7.70
N VAL A 353 24.65 16.37 6.45
CA VAL A 353 25.16 17.22 5.37
C VAL A 353 24.58 18.61 5.62
N LYS A 354 25.44 19.60 5.85
CA LYS A 354 25.01 21.00 5.79
C LYS A 354 24.69 21.27 4.32
N ILE A 355 23.41 21.41 4.01
CA ILE A 355 22.93 21.88 2.71
C ILE A 355 23.04 23.39 2.69
#